data_AF-X1QC29-F1
#
_entry.id   AF-X1QC29-F1
#
_cell.length_a   1.000
_cell.length_b   1.000
_cell.length_c   1.000
_cell.angle_alpha   90.00
_cell.angle_beta   90.00
_cell.angle_gamma   90.00
#
_symmetry.space_group_name_H-M   'P 1'
#
loop_
_entity.id
_entity.type
_entity.pdbx_description
1 polymer ?
#
loop_
_entity_poly.entity_id
_entity_poly.type
_entity_poly.pdbx_seq_one_letter_code
_entity_poly.pdbx_strand_id
1 'polypeptide(L)' 'RQISMLTRQSIRGVQREVEKLQSLGLIEKSAQGNRLYYKVNRNCSIFEELKRILFKTAGIAETLK' A
#
# COMPACT_ATOMS: atom_id res chain seq x y z
N ARG A 1 -10.66 -4.85 -5.91
CA ARG A 1 -10.38 -6.13 -6.60
C ARG A 1 -8.94 -6.23 -7.09
N GLN A 2 -8.39 -5.22 -7.78
CA GLN A 2 -7.00 -5.25 -8.31
C GLN A 2 -5.93 -5.67 -7.28
N ILE A 3 -5.95 -5.07 -6.08
CA ILE A 3 -4.98 -5.39 -5.02
C ILE A 3 -5.02 -6.88 -4.64
N SER A 4 -6.22 -7.44 -4.45
CA SER A 4 -6.41 -8.88 -4.14
C SER A 4 -5.87 -9.80 -5.25
N MET A 5 -6.01 -9.41 -6.52
CA MET A 5 -5.44 -10.18 -7.64
C MET A 5 -3.91 -10.11 -7.66
N LEU A 6 -3.33 -8.93 -7.46
CA LEU A 6 -1.88 -8.72 -7.47
C LEU A 6 -1.18 -9.40 -6.27
N THR A 7 -1.78 -9.33 -5.08
CA THR A 7 -1.21 -9.92 -3.85
C THR A 7 -1.61 -11.37 -3.64
N ARG A 8 -2.51 -11.92 -4.47
CA ARG A 8 -3.12 -13.25 -4.32
C ARG A 8 -3.79 -13.46 -2.94
N GLN A 9 -4.30 -12.38 -2.35
CA GLN A 9 -5.00 -12.43 -1.06
C GLN A 9 -6.51 -12.36 -1.23
N SER A 10 -7.26 -12.79 -0.21
CA SER A 10 -8.72 -12.72 -0.22
C SER A 10 -9.22 -11.28 -0.24
N ILE A 11 -10.38 -11.04 -0.87
CA ILE A 11 -10.97 -9.69 -0.96
C ILE A 11 -11.21 -9.08 0.43
N ARG A 12 -11.73 -9.87 1.37
CA ARG A 12 -12.00 -9.43 2.75
C ARG A 12 -10.69 -9.11 3.50
N GLY A 13 -9.65 -9.92 3.30
CA GLY A 13 -8.33 -9.65 3.89
C GLY A 13 -7.75 -8.34 3.38
N VAL A 14 -7.80 -8.12 2.07
CA VAL A 14 -7.36 -6.86 1.45
C VAL A 14 -8.17 -5.67 1.94
N GLN A 15 -9.50 -5.79 2.07
CA GLN A 15 -10.33 -4.69 2.59
C GLN A 15 -9.89 -4.28 4.00
N ARG A 16 -9.75 -5.26 4.90
CA ARG A 16 -9.30 -5.01 6.27
C ARG A 16 -7.90 -4.37 6.30
N GLU A 17 -6.98 -4.83 5.45
CA GLU A 17 -5.61 -4.34 5.48
C GLU A 17 -5.48 -2.93 4.89
N VAL A 18 -6.19 -2.66 3.80
CA VAL A 18 -6.26 -1.32 3.19
C VAL A 18 -6.90 -0.32 4.16
N GLU A 19 -7.94 -0.70 4.90
CA GLU A 19 -8.53 0.15 5.94
C GLU A 19 -7.52 0.49 7.05
N LYS A 20 -6.73 -0.48 7.53
CA LYS A 20 -5.67 -0.23 8.51
C LYS A 20 -4.60 0.72 7.96
N LEU A 21 -4.07 0.43 6.77
CA LEU A 21 -3.05 1.28 6.14
C LEU A 21 -3.55 2.71 5.93
N GLN A 22 -4.83 2.87 5.60
CA GLN A 22 -5.47 4.18 5.49
C GLN A 22 -5.56 4.85 6.87
N SER A 23 -5.97 4.14 7.92
CA SER A 23 -6.05 4.70 9.28
C SER A 23 -4.70 5.14 9.84
N LEU A 24 -3.61 4.49 9.42
CA LEU A 24 -2.23 4.89 9.73
C LEU A 24 -1.73 6.07 8.87
N GLY A 25 -2.53 6.53 7.91
CA GLY A 25 -2.16 7.61 6.99
C GLY A 25 -1.12 7.22 5.94
N LEU A 26 -0.77 5.92 5.81
CA LEU A 26 0.22 5.42 4.87
C LEU A 26 -0.28 5.40 3.42
N ILE A 27 -1.59 5.30 3.24
CA ILE A 27 -2.24 5.34 1.94
C ILE A 27 -3.41 6.32 1.94
N GLU A 28 -3.64 6.93 0.79
CA GLU A 28 -4.80 7.75 0.50
C GLU A 28 -5.82 6.95 -0.32
N LYS A 29 -7.10 7.23 -0.07
CA LYS A 29 -8.24 6.67 -0.78
C LYS A 29 -8.87 7.77 -1.65
N SER A 30 -9.11 7.48 -2.92
CA SER A 30 -9.88 8.37 -3.81
C SER A 30 -11.01 7.61 -4.51
N ALA A 31 -12.14 8.29 -4.69
CA ALA A 31 -13.26 7.78 -5.47
C ALA A 31 -13.26 8.42 -6.86
N GLN A 32 -13.47 7.62 -7.89
CA GLN A 32 -13.68 8.09 -9.25
C GLN A 32 -14.78 7.24 -9.89
N GLY A 33 -15.96 7.85 -10.05
CA GLY A 33 -17.19 7.14 -10.41
C GLY A 33 -17.49 6.01 -9.42
N ASN A 34 -17.76 4.81 -9.92
CA ASN A 34 -18.06 3.62 -9.12
C ASN A 34 -16.80 2.85 -8.66
N ARG A 35 -15.61 3.46 -8.73
CA ARG A 35 -14.34 2.80 -8.37
C ARG A 35 -13.63 3.55 -7.24
N LEU A 36 -13.06 2.75 -6.34
CA LEU A 36 -12.19 3.21 -5.27
C LEU A 36 -10.73 2.87 -5.62
N TYR A 37 -9.90 3.89 -5.57
CA TYR A 37 -8.47 3.82 -5.80
C TYR A 37 -7.73 4.07 -4.50
N TYR A 38 -6.60 3.39 -4.35
CA TYR A 38 -5.71 3.53 -3.22
C TYR A 38 -4.31 3.83 -3.75
N LYS A 39 -3.66 4.84 -3.17
CA LYS A 39 -2.29 5.23 -3.50
C LYS A 39 -1.50 5.48 -2.23
N VAL A 40 -0.19 5.30 -2.28
CA VAL A 40 0.69 5.63 -1.16
C VAL A 40 0.65 7.13 -0.88
N ASN A 41 0.57 7.50 0.40
CA ASN A 41 0.74 8.86 0.86
C ASN A 41 2.24 9.15 1.10
N ARG A 42 2.87 9.83 0.14
CA ARG A 42 4.30 10.21 0.25
C ARG A 42 4.56 11.32 1.27
N ASN A 43 3.51 12.01 1.73
CA ASN A 43 3.60 13.04 2.76
C ASN A 43 3.48 12.45 4.18
N CYS A 44 3.27 11.14 4.32
CA CYS A 44 3.26 10.47 5.61
C CYS A 44 4.68 10.49 6.21
N SER A 45 4.84 11.01 7.44
CA SER A 45 6.14 11.24 8.07
C SER A 45 7.02 9.98 8.17
N ILE A 46 6.41 8.80 8.32
CA ILE A 46 7.13 7.53 8.44
C ILE A 46 7.42 6.85 7.09
N PHE A 47 6.95 7.42 5.98
CA PHE A 47 7.05 6.79 4.65
C PHE A 47 8.50 6.52 4.24
N GLU A 48 9.39 7.51 4.36
CA GLU A 48 10.79 7.34 3.95
C GLU A 48 11.55 6.35 4.85
N GLU A 49 11.18 6.24 6.12
CA GLU A 49 11.77 5.29 7.04
C GLU A 49 11.33 3.85 6.72
N LEU A 50 10.03 3.62 6.53
CA LEU A 50 9.50 2.32 6.09
C LEU A 50 10.09 1.90 4.75
N LYS A 51 10.20 2.83 3.80
CA LYS A 51 10.87 2.59 2.53
C LYS A 51 12.31 2.15 2.77
N ARG A 52 13.11 2.89 3.54
CA ARG A 52 14.50 2.49 3.85
C ARG A 52 14.59 1.12 4.50
N ILE A 53 13.70 0.79 5.44
CA ILE A 53 13.65 -0.53 6.08
C ILE A 53 13.38 -1.61 5.03
N LEU A 54 12.32 -1.46 4.24
CA LEU A 54 11.95 -2.42 3.20
C LEU A 54 13.07 -2.61 2.15
N PHE A 55 13.72 -1.52 1.74
CA PHE A 55 14.87 -1.59 0.82
C PHE A 55 16.04 -2.37 1.41
N LYS A 56 16.28 -2.29 2.72
CA LYS A 56 17.36 -2.99 3.41
C LYS A 56 17.03 -4.45 3.73
N THR A 57 15.78 -4.76 4.07
CA THR A 57 15.39 -6.07 4.61
C THR A 57 14.79 -7.00 3.56
N ALA A 58 14.04 -6.45 2.60
CA ALA A 58 13.30 -7.26 1.64
C ALA A 58 14.03 -7.44 0.29
N GLY A 59 15.28 -6.96 0.17
CA GLY A 59 16.08 -7.09 -1.06
C GLY A 59 15.50 -6.37 -2.29
N ILE A 60 14.44 -5.56 -2.12
CA ILE A 60 13.72 -4.89 -3.20
C ILE A 60 14.63 -3.93 -3.99
N ALA A 61 15.71 -3.43 -3.35
CA ALA A 61 16.75 -2.64 -4.00
C ALA A 61 17.34 -3.33 -5.24
N GLU A 62 17.47 -4.66 -5.21
CA GLU A 62 18.06 -5.43 -6.32
C GLU A 62 17.07 -5.71 -7.44
N THR A 63 15.76 -5.73 -7.13
CA THR A 63 14.68 -6.05 -8.09
C THR A 63 14.25 -4.83 -8.92
N LEU A 64 14.56 -3.61 -8.48
CA LEU A 64 14.14 -2.36 -9.13
C LEU A 64 15.23 -1.70 -9.99
N LYS A 65 16.26 -2.44 -10.40
CA LYS A 65 17.29 -1.98 -11.34
C LYS A 65 16.76 -1.85 -12.77
#